data_AF-A0A1A9F1U0-F1
#
_entry.id   AF-A0A1A9F1U0-F1
#
_cell.length_a   1.000
_cell.length_b   1.000
_cell.length_c   1.000
_cell.angle_alpha   90.00
_cell.angle_beta   90.00
_cell.angle_gamma   90.00
#
_symmetry.space_group_name_H-M   'P 1'
#
loop_
_entity.id
_entity.type
_entity.pdbx_description
1 polymer ?
#
loop_
_entity_poly.entity_id
_entity_poly.type
_entity_poly.pdbx_seq_one_letter_code
_entity_poly.pdbx_strand_id
1 'polypeptide(L)'
;MVAAIEGVYVAIEVVDTRIKQWQTCAELWKLADNQINAALIIGSSVQDWRGLDPAKLAGELVVNGEVLVRGEGAHSVGDPMHLVHWTVMVFVEPGAEVVGRFEGVGEAKVSFPV
;
A
#
# COMPACT_ATOMS: atom_id res chain seq x y z
N MET A 1 -2.45 -2.24 -16.08
CA MET A 1 -2.96 -1.65 -14.82
C MET A 1 -2.43 -0.23 -14.60
N VAL A 2 -1.12 0.03 -14.72
CA VAL A 2 -0.52 1.39 -14.69
C VAL A 2 -1.25 2.40 -15.60
N ALA A 3 -1.60 1.99 -16.82
CA ALA A 3 -2.35 2.83 -17.76
C ALA A 3 -3.72 3.30 -17.27
N ALA A 4 -4.33 2.60 -16.30
CA ALA A 4 -5.63 2.93 -15.73
C ALA A 4 -5.57 3.96 -14.59
N ILE A 5 -4.37 4.39 -14.18
CA ILE A 5 -4.19 5.38 -13.11
C ILE A 5 -4.29 6.78 -13.72
N GLU A 6 -5.33 7.52 -13.33
CA GLU A 6 -5.53 8.89 -13.78
C GLU A 6 -4.51 9.84 -13.12
N GLY A 7 -4.41 9.81 -11.79
CA GLY A 7 -3.51 10.65 -11.00
C GLY A 7 -2.97 9.94 -9.77
N VAL A 8 -1.93 10.52 -9.18
CA VAL A 8 -1.38 10.12 -7.87
C VAL A 8 -1.53 11.26 -6.87
N TYR A 9 -1.54 10.92 -5.58
CA TYR A 9 -1.76 11.87 -4.50
C TYR A 9 -0.70 11.68 -3.42
N VAL A 10 -0.28 12.78 -2.82
CA VAL A 10 0.40 12.71 -1.52
C VAL A 10 -0.66 12.43 -0.46
N ALA A 11 -0.41 11.46 0.42
CA ALA A 11 -1.34 11.08 1.46
C ALA A 11 -0.61 10.88 2.80
N ILE A 12 -1.34 11.11 3.89
CA ILE A 12 -0.94 10.75 5.24
C ILE A 12 -1.94 9.72 5.76
N GLU A 13 -1.42 8.59 6.20
CA GLU A 13 -2.17 7.59 6.95
C GLU A 13 -2.03 7.90 8.44
N VAL A 14 -3.17 7.96 9.13
CA VAL A 14 -3.22 7.97 10.59
C VAL A 14 -3.55 6.55 11.03
N VAL A 15 -2.59 5.95 11.73
CA VAL A 15 -2.67 4.60 12.28
C VAL A 15 -3.14 4.69 13.73
N ASP A 16 -4.16 3.91 14.09
CA ASP A 16 -4.63 3.74 15.47
C ASP A 16 -5.25 2.35 15.67
N THR A 17 -5.16 1.82 16.88
CA THR A 17 -5.55 0.44 17.18
C THR A 17 -6.48 0.34 18.37
N ARG A 18 -7.45 -0.58 18.26
CA ARG A 18 -8.37 -0.90 19.36
C ARG A 18 -7.79 -1.98 20.29
N ILE A 19 -6.59 -2.47 19.98
CA ILE A 19 -5.90 -3.53 20.71
C ILE A 19 -4.95 -2.92 21.75
N LYS A 20 -5.15 -3.23 23.03
CA LYS A 20 -4.29 -2.70 24.11
C LYS A 20 -2.82 -3.11 24.00
N GLN A 21 -2.56 -4.39 23.72
CA GLN A 21 -1.20 -4.94 23.60
C GLN A 21 -0.82 -5.16 22.14
N TRP A 22 -1.05 -4.15 21.29
CA TRP A 22 -0.91 -4.28 19.83
C TRP A 22 0.52 -4.61 19.37
N GLN A 23 1.55 -4.20 20.13
CA GLN A 23 2.94 -4.45 19.78
C GLN A 23 3.34 -5.93 19.88
N THR A 24 2.63 -6.71 20.70
CA THR A 24 2.93 -8.13 20.96
C THR A 24 1.81 -9.06 20.51
N CYS A 25 0.67 -8.53 20.06
CA CYS A 25 -0.42 -9.35 19.53
C CYS A 25 -0.01 -10.02 18.21
N ALA A 26 -0.61 -11.18 17.92
CA ALA A 26 -0.43 -11.83 16.63
C ALA A 26 -0.94 -10.94 15.47
N GLU A 27 -0.29 -10.98 14.31
CA GLU A 27 -0.62 -10.12 13.17
C GLU A 27 -2.08 -10.23 12.69
N LEU A 28 -2.70 -11.41 12.86
CA LEU A 28 -4.12 -11.61 12.54
C LEU A 28 -5.05 -10.71 13.37
N TRP A 29 -4.64 -10.31 14.58
CA TRP A 29 -5.39 -9.33 15.36
C TRP A 29 -5.32 -7.95 14.74
N LYS A 30 -4.15 -7.50 14.28
CA LYS A 30 -4.01 -6.22 13.57
C LYS A 30 -4.82 -6.23 12.27
N LEU A 31 -4.82 -7.34 11.54
CA LEU A 31 -5.65 -7.53 10.35
C LEU A 31 -7.14 -7.40 10.69
N ALA A 32 -7.61 -8.13 11.71
CA ALA A 32 -8.99 -8.05 12.19
C ALA A 32 -9.36 -6.65 12.69
N ASP A 33 -8.37 -5.92 13.21
CA ASP A 33 -8.46 -4.52 13.60
C ASP A 33 -8.36 -3.58 12.39
N ASN A 34 -8.97 -3.95 11.27
CA ASN A 34 -8.94 -3.21 10.01
C ASN A 34 -7.51 -2.76 9.62
N GLN A 35 -6.52 -3.64 9.75
CA GLN A 35 -5.09 -3.33 9.60
C GLN A 35 -4.65 -2.07 10.36
N ILE A 36 -5.12 -1.88 11.59
CA ILE A 36 -4.82 -0.73 12.47
C ILE A 36 -5.07 0.65 11.81
N ASN A 37 -5.96 0.70 10.81
CA ASN A 37 -6.33 1.95 10.15
C ASN A 37 -7.20 2.83 11.06
N ALA A 38 -7.02 4.15 10.96
CA ALA A 38 -7.88 5.15 11.61
C ALA A 38 -8.39 6.22 10.64
N ALA A 39 -7.51 6.93 9.93
CA ALA A 39 -7.90 7.98 9.00
C ALA A 39 -6.92 8.12 7.83
N LEU A 40 -7.44 8.66 6.72
CA LEU A 40 -6.65 8.99 5.53
C LEU A 40 -6.81 10.49 5.24
N ILE A 41 -5.68 11.18 5.12
CA ILE A 41 -5.64 12.59 4.73
C ILE A 41 -5.00 12.66 3.34
N ILE A 42 -5.70 13.26 2.40
CA ILE A 42 -5.26 13.39 1.01
C ILE A 42 -4.87 14.82 0.70
N GLY A 43 -3.74 14.98 0.04
CA GLY A 43 -3.25 16.24 -0.50
C GLY A 43 -3.74 16.49 -1.93
N SER A 44 -2.98 17.30 -2.65
CA SER A 44 -3.28 17.64 -4.05
C SER A 44 -2.97 16.49 -5.01
N SER A 45 -3.74 16.42 -6.10
CA SER A 45 -3.48 15.48 -7.19
C SER A 45 -2.27 15.91 -8.02
N VAL A 46 -1.45 14.94 -8.42
CA VAL A 46 -0.38 15.08 -9.41
C VAL A 46 -0.80 14.34 -10.69
N GLN A 47 -1.14 15.10 -11.72
CA GLN A 47 -1.75 14.58 -12.96
C GLN A 47 -0.70 14.11 -13.98
N ASP A 48 0.47 14.75 -13.99
CA ASP A 48 1.62 14.46 -14.85
C ASP A 48 2.58 13.42 -14.24
N TRP A 49 2.08 12.62 -13.31
CA TRP A 49 2.85 11.66 -12.53
C TRP A 49 3.63 10.62 -13.36
N ARG A 50 3.22 10.38 -14.61
CA ARG A 50 3.89 9.46 -15.53
C ARG A 50 5.31 9.89 -15.91
N GLY A 51 5.66 11.17 -15.71
CA GLY A 51 7.02 11.66 -15.85
C GLY A 51 7.89 11.46 -14.60
N LEU A 52 7.32 10.98 -13.49
CA LEU A 52 8.02 10.75 -12.24
C LEU A 52 8.52 9.31 -12.17
N ASP A 53 9.56 9.10 -11.37
CA ASP A 53 10.01 7.78 -10.93
C ASP A 53 9.51 7.59 -9.48
N PRO A 54 8.39 6.88 -9.25
CA PRO A 54 7.81 6.72 -7.91
C PRO A 54 8.78 6.09 -6.91
N ALA A 55 9.73 5.28 -7.39
CA ALA A 55 10.74 4.64 -6.56
C ALA A 55 11.85 5.60 -6.10
N LYS A 56 11.89 6.84 -6.60
CA LYS A 56 12.90 7.87 -6.25
C LYS A 56 12.30 9.16 -5.72
N LEU A 57 11.00 9.17 -5.40
CA LEU A 57 10.36 10.35 -4.84
C LEU A 57 10.91 10.66 -3.44
N ALA A 58 11.34 11.90 -3.23
CA ALA A 58 11.73 12.42 -1.94
C ALA A 58 10.53 13.04 -1.21
N GLY A 59 10.49 12.88 0.12
CA GLY A 59 9.45 13.44 0.98
C GLY A 59 9.98 13.80 2.36
N GLU A 60 9.33 14.78 2.98
CA GLU A 60 9.61 15.20 4.35
C GLU A 60 8.32 15.20 5.18
N LEU A 61 8.39 14.71 6.41
CA LEU A 61 7.34 14.88 7.41
C LEU A 61 7.73 16.02 8.35
N VAL A 62 6.93 17.09 8.33
CA VAL A 62 7.13 18.27 9.17
C VAL A 62 6.03 18.34 10.22
N VAL A 63 6.39 18.47 11.49
CA VAL A 63 5.46 18.63 12.61
C VAL A 63 5.88 19.85 13.40
N ASN A 64 4.94 20.79 13.59
CA ASN A 64 5.18 22.05 14.31
C ASN A 64 6.36 22.88 13.76
N GLY A 65 6.60 22.82 12.44
CA GLY A 65 7.69 23.54 11.78
C GLY A 65 9.04 22.82 11.83
N GLU A 66 9.14 21.67 12.49
CA GLU A 66 10.35 20.86 12.55
C GLU A 66 10.25 19.64 11.63
N VAL A 67 11.32 19.37 10.89
CA VAL A 67 11.42 18.17 10.04
C VAL A 67 11.70 16.98 10.95
N LEU A 68 10.71 16.09 11.11
CA LEU A 68 10.84 14.87 11.89
C LEU A 68 11.45 13.72 11.08
N VAL A 69 11.09 13.61 9.80
CA VAL A 69 11.54 12.54 8.92
C VAL A 69 11.85 13.11 7.54
N ARG A 70 12.97 12.68 6.95
CA ARG A 70 13.24 12.77 5.52
C ARG A 70 13.36 11.36 4.96
N GLY A 71 12.76 11.13 3.81
CA GLY A 71 12.89 9.87 3.09
C GLY A 71 13.04 10.13 1.61
N GLU A 72 13.94 9.40 0.98
CA GLU A 72 13.99 9.26 -0.48
C GLU A 72 13.63 7.82 -0.82
N GLY A 73 12.73 7.66 -1.79
CA GLY A 73 12.71 6.49 -2.67
C GLY A 73 12.91 5.13 -2.02
N ALA A 74 11.90 4.64 -1.31
CA ALA A 74 11.22 3.39 -1.62
C ALA A 74 10.32 3.04 -0.43
N HIS A 75 9.07 2.68 -0.73
CA HIS A 75 8.32 1.80 0.16
C HIS A 75 9.17 0.55 0.41
N SER A 76 8.99 -0.15 1.53
CA SER A 76 9.72 -1.39 1.84
C SER A 76 9.67 -2.48 0.74
N VAL A 77 8.85 -2.30 -0.30
CA VAL A 77 8.70 -3.19 -1.47
C VAL A 77 9.35 -2.66 -2.76
N GLY A 78 10.12 -1.57 -2.72
CA GLY A 78 10.70 -0.93 -3.90
C GLY A 78 9.70 0.02 -4.57
N ASP A 79 9.35 -0.26 -5.84
CA ASP A 79 8.35 0.52 -6.57
C ASP A 79 6.94 0.31 -5.96
N PRO A 80 6.30 1.36 -5.39
CA PRO A 80 4.98 1.25 -4.80
C PRO A 80 3.89 0.82 -5.81
N MET A 81 4.14 0.93 -7.11
CA MET A 81 3.21 0.47 -8.15
C MET A 81 2.99 -1.05 -8.12
N HIS A 82 3.93 -1.80 -7.53
CA HIS A 82 3.74 -3.23 -7.27
C HIS A 82 2.58 -3.51 -6.31
N LEU A 83 2.34 -2.62 -5.34
CA LEU A 83 1.27 -2.80 -4.35
C LEU A 83 -0.12 -2.64 -4.97
N VAL A 84 -0.25 -1.75 -5.96
CA VAL A 84 -1.53 -1.55 -6.65
C VAL A 84 -2.01 -2.87 -7.25
N HIS A 85 -1.10 -3.72 -7.77
CA HIS A 85 -1.49 -5.01 -8.35
C HIS A 85 -2.14 -5.91 -7.31
N TRP A 86 -1.71 -5.83 -6.04
CA TRP A 86 -2.22 -6.67 -4.97
C TRP A 86 -3.56 -6.17 -4.42
N THR A 87 -3.77 -4.85 -4.37
CA THR A 87 -5.00 -4.26 -3.84
C THR A 87 -6.19 -4.36 -4.81
N VAL A 88 -5.95 -4.37 -6.13
CA VAL A 88 -7.04 -4.52 -7.11
C VAL A 88 -7.41 -5.98 -7.37
N MET A 89 -6.74 -6.95 -6.72
CA MET A 89 -7.19 -8.33 -6.75
C MET A 89 -8.49 -8.45 -5.95
N VAL A 90 -9.58 -8.78 -6.64
CA VAL A 90 -10.89 -9.03 -6.04
C VAL A 90 -10.75 -10.14 -5.01
N PHE A 91 -11.27 -9.91 -3.79
CA PHE A 91 -11.41 -10.96 -2.79
C PHE A 91 -12.31 -12.06 -3.35
N VAL A 92 -11.73 -13.25 -3.44
CA VAL A 92 -12.12 -14.35 -4.32
C VAL A 92 -13.33 -15.10 -3.75
N GLU A 93 -14.36 -15.35 -4.55
CA GLU A 93 -15.51 -16.20 -4.17
C GLU A 93 -15.10 -17.69 -4.05
N PRO A 94 -15.85 -18.55 -3.32
CA PRO A 94 -15.61 -20.00 -3.32
C PRO A 94 -15.57 -20.55 -4.75
N GLY A 95 -14.56 -21.38 -5.06
CA GLY A 95 -14.34 -21.89 -6.41
C GLY A 95 -13.49 -21.00 -7.32
N ALA A 96 -13.17 -19.77 -6.93
CA ALA A 96 -12.40 -18.88 -7.80
C ALA A 96 -10.88 -19.11 -7.69
N GLU A 97 -10.22 -18.78 -8.79
CA GLU A 97 -8.81 -19.03 -9.06
C GLU A 97 -8.13 -17.70 -9.39
N VAL A 98 -7.02 -17.45 -8.72
CA VAL A 98 -6.16 -16.28 -8.99
C VAL A 98 -4.83 -16.78 -9.52
N VAL A 99 -4.45 -16.26 -10.68
CA VAL A 99 -3.15 -16.51 -11.30
C VAL A 99 -2.42 -15.18 -11.44
N GLY A 100 -1.31 -15.06 -10.71
CA GLY A 100 -0.40 -13.91 -10.79
C GLY A 100 0.91 -14.31 -11.45
N ARG A 101 1.47 -13.43 -12.28
CA ARG A 101 2.83 -13.57 -12.81
C ARG A 101 3.70 -12.47 -12.23
N PHE A 102 4.79 -12.86 -11.58
CA PHE A 102 5.69 -11.95 -10.89
C PHE A 102 7.10 -12.06 -11.47
N GLU A 103 7.71 -10.91 -11.74
CA GLU A 103 9.09 -10.83 -12.23
C GLU A 103 10.06 -11.47 -11.21
N GLY A 104 10.95 -12.34 -11.67
CA GLY A 104 11.92 -13.06 -10.82
C GLY A 104 11.37 -14.25 -10.00
N VAL A 105 10.04 -14.44 -9.94
CA VAL A 105 9.40 -15.54 -9.18
C VAL A 105 8.64 -16.51 -10.09
N GLY A 106 8.06 -16.04 -11.19
CA GLY A 106 7.31 -16.85 -12.13
C GLY A 106 5.78 -16.77 -11.95
N GLU A 107 5.06 -17.79 -12.40
CA GLU A 107 3.61 -17.89 -12.25
C GLU A 107 3.26 -18.51 -10.89
N ALA A 108 2.42 -17.82 -10.12
CA ALA A 108 1.81 -18.37 -8.91
C ALA A 108 0.30 -18.46 -9.11
N LYS A 109 -0.25 -19.63 -8.80
CA LYS A 109 -1.66 -19.93 -8.88
C LYS A 109 -2.18 -20.36 -7.51
N VAL A 110 -3.29 -19.75 -7.10
CA VAL A 110 -4.04 -20.13 -5.90
C VAL A 110 -5.48 -20.36 -6.30
N SER A 111 -6.00 -21.54 -5.97
CA SER A 111 -7.38 -21.94 -6.22
C SER A 111 -8.07 -22.23 -4.90
N PHE A 112 -9.24 -21.64 -4.68
CA PHE A 112 -10.08 -21.95 -3.52
C PHE A 112 -11.07 -23.05 -3.92
N PRO A 113 -11.00 -24.26 -3.34
CA PRO A 113 -11.95 -25.33 -3.64
C PRO A 113 -13.37 -24.95 -3.20
N VAL A 114 -14.37 -25.58 -3.84
CA VAL A 114 -15.79 -25.41 -3.57
C VAL A 114 -16.20 -26.16 -2.30
#